data_AF-A0A7S3LLU0-F1
#
_entry.id   AF-A0A7S3LLU0-F1
#
_cell.length_a   1.000
_cell.length_b   1.000
_cell.length_c   1.000
_cell.angle_alpha   90.00
_cell.angle_beta   90.00
_cell.angle_gamma   90.00
#
_symmetry.space_group_name_H-M   'P 1'
#
loop_
_entity.id
_entity.type
_entity.pdbx_description
1 polymer ?
#
loop_
_entity_poly.entity_id
_entity_poly.type
_entity_poly.pdbx_seq_one_letter_code
_entity_poly.pdbx_strand_id
1 'polypeptide(L)'
;MELEQRHKLAVDPEYIHQQELSAEFFFLFIIGIQILIYVLYKKYPERFKEVTFVLLWLYPLVLLHRDQHPVTLGFIAVWILWSLRTGFLMHLALAKPLAPTTPELVYGWFLKTHSICYYSAGATVYIFFLVPGLGILMLFFALYFGVLGRDCAEICATRISNTIGYTKYETAPENICALCNIELRQTLELMLGETTEDEQPNVIQLQCKHEFHEKCIRGWTIVGKKDICPFCFEKVDMRILIPDSPWNSKRLSLLWVKLLGLIRFLLVWNPLVTYSAMILLKLFHFAPLRDQSGKPVF
;
A
#
# COMPACT_ATOMS: atom_id res chain seq x y z
N MET A 1 17.70 -45.64 -12.48
CA MET A 1 17.86 -45.81 -11.01
C MET A 1 17.11 -44.78 -10.19
N GLU A 2 17.49 -43.48 -10.15
CA GLU A 2 16.81 -42.52 -9.26
C GLU A 2 15.32 -42.28 -9.61
N LEU A 3 14.99 -42.20 -10.91
CA LEU A 3 13.60 -42.12 -11.42
C LEU A 3 12.77 -43.38 -11.13
N GLU A 4 13.41 -44.54 -11.20
CA GLU A 4 12.79 -45.85 -10.95
C GLU A 4 12.49 -46.06 -9.46
N GLN A 5 13.40 -45.60 -8.60
CA GLN A 5 13.26 -45.63 -7.15
C GLN A 5 12.19 -44.61 -6.69
N ARG A 6 12.12 -43.43 -7.33
CA ARG A 6 11.05 -42.44 -7.13
C ARG A 6 9.68 -42.96 -7.58
N HIS A 7 9.62 -43.67 -8.71
CA HIS A 7 8.38 -44.27 -9.21
C HIS A 7 7.90 -45.41 -8.28
N LYS A 8 8.82 -46.20 -7.72
CA LYS A 8 8.48 -47.22 -6.71
C LYS A 8 7.95 -46.62 -5.41
N LEU A 9 8.54 -45.53 -4.93
CA LEU A 9 8.04 -44.78 -3.76
C LEU A 9 6.68 -44.11 -4.02
N ALA A 10 6.45 -43.57 -5.22
CA ALA A 10 5.18 -42.90 -5.56
C ALA A 10 3.98 -43.85 -5.70
N VAL A 11 4.22 -45.16 -5.86
CA VAL A 11 3.20 -46.20 -6.00
C VAL A 11 3.01 -46.97 -4.68
N ASP A 12 3.86 -46.74 -3.68
CA ASP A 12 3.78 -47.38 -2.36
C ASP A 12 2.57 -46.83 -1.58
N PRO A 13 1.58 -47.67 -1.20
CA PRO A 13 0.40 -47.24 -0.46
C PRO A 13 0.72 -46.53 0.86
N GLU A 14 1.82 -46.92 1.53
CA GLU A 14 2.25 -46.31 2.80
C GLU A 14 2.75 -44.88 2.58
N TYR A 15 3.51 -44.66 1.49
CA TYR A 15 4.00 -43.34 1.10
C TYR A 15 2.86 -42.41 0.65
N ILE A 16 1.89 -42.93 -0.11
CA ILE A 16 0.70 -42.17 -0.54
C ILE A 16 -0.10 -41.72 0.69
N HIS A 17 -0.36 -42.63 1.63
CA HIS A 17 -1.08 -42.31 2.85
C HIS A 17 -0.33 -41.27 3.71
N GLN A 18 1.00 -41.38 3.81
CA GLN A 18 1.83 -40.39 4.50
C GLN A 18 1.79 -39.02 3.82
N GLN A 19 1.71 -38.98 2.48
CA GLN A 19 1.60 -37.74 1.71
C GLN A 19 0.22 -37.08 1.88
N GLU A 20 -0.86 -37.86 1.92
CA GLU A 20 -2.22 -37.38 2.21
C GLU A 20 -2.30 -36.77 3.61
N LEU A 21 -1.78 -37.46 4.63
CA LEU A 21 -1.72 -36.95 6.01
C LEU A 21 -0.91 -35.65 6.10
N SER A 22 0.20 -35.56 5.37
CA SER A 22 1.04 -34.35 5.30
C SER A 22 0.28 -33.17 4.67
N ALA A 23 -0.54 -33.44 3.65
CA ALA A 23 -1.36 -32.43 3.00
C ALA A 23 -2.52 -31.95 3.89
N GLU A 24 -3.23 -32.87 4.54
CA GLU A 24 -4.30 -32.54 5.51
C GLU A 24 -3.77 -31.67 6.64
N PHE A 25 -2.66 -32.09 7.25
CA PHE A 25 -2.01 -31.32 8.30
C PHE A 25 -1.60 -29.92 7.82
N PHE A 26 -1.02 -29.82 6.62
CA PHE A 26 -0.64 -28.54 6.01
C PHE A 26 -1.83 -27.59 5.86
N PHE A 27 -2.97 -28.07 5.33
CA PHE A 27 -4.17 -27.24 5.16
C PHE A 27 -4.79 -26.83 6.51
N LEU A 28 -4.90 -27.76 7.46
CA LEU A 28 -5.41 -27.46 8.80
C LEU A 28 -4.53 -26.43 9.53
N PHE A 29 -3.21 -26.55 9.38
CA PHE A 29 -2.26 -25.61 9.95
C PHE A 29 -2.40 -24.21 9.33
N ILE A 30 -2.51 -24.11 8.00
CA ILE A 30 -2.76 -22.84 7.31
C ILE A 30 -4.05 -22.20 7.83
N ILE A 31 -5.15 -22.95 7.86
CA ILE A 31 -6.45 -22.42 8.33
C ILE A 31 -6.34 -21.97 9.79
N GLY A 32 -5.73 -22.77 10.66
CA GLY A 32 -5.52 -22.44 12.07
C GLY A 32 -4.70 -21.15 12.26
N ILE A 33 -3.61 -20.99 11.52
CA ILE A 33 -2.82 -19.75 11.56
C ILE A 33 -3.61 -18.56 11.01
N GLN A 34 -4.37 -18.70 9.94
CA GLN A 34 -5.17 -17.60 9.39
C GLN A 34 -6.24 -17.12 10.39
N ILE A 35 -6.87 -18.05 11.12
CA ILE A 35 -7.79 -17.72 12.22
C ILE A 35 -7.03 -16.99 13.33
N LEU A 36 -5.86 -17.48 13.74
CA LEU A 36 -5.03 -16.83 14.76
C LEU A 36 -4.63 -15.40 14.35
N ILE A 37 -4.19 -15.21 13.11
CA ILE A 37 -3.85 -13.90 12.54
C ILE A 37 -5.07 -12.97 12.59
N TYR A 38 -6.25 -13.45 12.22
CA TYR A 38 -7.49 -12.68 12.29
C TYR A 38 -7.84 -12.26 13.72
N VAL A 39 -7.70 -13.18 14.69
CA VAL A 39 -7.91 -12.90 16.12
C VAL A 39 -6.90 -11.86 16.63
N LEU A 40 -5.62 -11.99 16.27
CA LEU A 40 -4.57 -11.03 16.64
C LEU A 40 -4.81 -9.65 16.02
N TYR A 41 -5.24 -9.60 14.76
CA TYR A 41 -5.63 -8.36 14.09
C TYR A 41 -6.78 -7.65 14.82
N LYS A 42 -7.78 -8.40 15.29
CA LYS A 42 -8.91 -7.84 16.05
C LYS A 42 -8.50 -7.38 17.45
N LYS A 43 -7.57 -8.09 18.10
CA LYS A 43 -7.13 -7.81 19.48
C LYS A 43 -6.13 -6.65 19.55
N TYR A 44 -5.21 -6.54 18.59
CA TYR A 44 -4.12 -5.55 18.58
C TYR A 44 -3.99 -4.83 17.22
N PRO A 45 -5.00 -4.05 16.79
CA PRO A 45 -5.06 -3.52 15.43
C PRO A 45 -3.92 -2.57 15.07
N GLU A 46 -3.45 -1.74 16.01
CA GLU A 46 -2.37 -0.77 15.74
C GLU A 46 -1.02 -1.46 15.56
N ARG A 47 -0.62 -2.30 16.53
CA ARG A 47 0.62 -3.07 16.46
C ARG A 47 0.64 -4.00 15.26
N PHE A 48 -0.50 -4.60 14.92
CA PHE A 48 -0.63 -5.47 13.76
C PHE A 48 -0.35 -4.70 12.45
N LYS A 49 -0.86 -3.48 12.31
CA LYS A 49 -0.58 -2.62 11.14
C LYS A 49 0.91 -2.28 11.04
N GLU A 50 1.54 -1.91 12.15
CA GLU A 50 2.98 -1.58 12.20
C GLU A 50 3.84 -2.79 11.78
N VAL A 51 3.57 -3.97 12.35
CA VAL A 51 4.28 -5.21 12.01
C VAL A 51 4.09 -5.56 10.54
N THR A 52 2.85 -5.48 10.04
CA THR A 52 2.55 -5.77 8.62
C THR A 52 3.28 -4.80 7.70
N PHE A 53 3.36 -3.52 8.06
CA PHE A 53 4.10 -2.52 7.29
C PHE A 53 5.60 -2.82 7.25
N VAL A 54 6.22 -3.14 8.40
CA VAL A 54 7.65 -3.48 8.47
C VAL A 54 7.96 -4.72 7.64
N LEU A 55 7.12 -5.76 7.75
CA LEU A 55 7.28 -6.98 6.95
C LEU A 55 7.15 -6.69 5.45
N LEU A 56 6.18 -5.86 5.05
CA LEU A 56 6.02 -5.45 3.66
C LEU A 56 7.23 -4.67 3.15
N TRP A 57 7.79 -3.76 3.94
CA TRP A 57 8.94 -2.95 3.54
C TRP A 57 10.23 -3.78 3.46
N LEU A 58 10.40 -4.79 4.30
CA LEU A 58 11.57 -5.70 4.29
C LEU A 58 11.48 -6.80 3.24
N TYR A 59 10.30 -7.05 2.66
CA TYR A 59 10.07 -8.11 1.69
C TYR A 59 11.07 -8.14 0.50
N PRO A 60 11.46 -7.00 -0.13
CA PRO A 60 12.43 -7.00 -1.22
C PRO A 60 13.82 -7.53 -0.82
N LEU A 61 14.21 -7.39 0.45
CA LEU A 61 15.48 -7.91 0.95
C LEU A 61 15.47 -9.45 1.03
N VAL A 62 14.31 -10.03 1.33
CA VAL A 62 14.12 -11.48 1.30
C VAL A 62 14.24 -12.01 -0.14
N LEU A 63 13.68 -11.28 -1.11
CA LEU A 63 13.83 -11.63 -2.53
C LEU A 63 15.28 -11.57 -3.01
N LEU A 64 16.03 -10.54 -2.61
CA LEU A 64 17.45 -10.40 -2.96
C LEU A 64 18.29 -11.61 -2.52
N HIS A 65 18.01 -12.16 -1.34
CA HIS A 65 18.73 -13.31 -0.83
C HIS A 65 18.35 -14.61 -1.55
N ARG A 66 17.10 -14.73 -1.99
CA ARG A 66 16.59 -15.96 -2.61
C ARG A 66 16.91 -16.07 -4.09
N ASP A 67 16.85 -14.97 -4.83
CA ASP A 67 16.98 -14.97 -6.29
C ASP A 67 17.71 -13.72 -6.80
N GLN A 68 18.72 -13.93 -7.64
CA GLN A 68 19.56 -12.88 -8.22
C GLN A 68 19.23 -12.61 -9.71
N HIS A 69 18.06 -13.05 -10.17
CA HIS A 69 17.59 -12.77 -11.53
C HIS A 69 17.54 -11.25 -11.84
N PRO A 70 17.86 -10.81 -13.07
CA PRO A 70 17.90 -9.38 -13.44
C PRO A 70 16.60 -8.62 -13.16
N VAL A 71 15.44 -9.30 -13.26
CA VAL A 71 14.13 -8.70 -12.92
C VAL A 71 14.04 -8.34 -11.43
N THR A 72 14.55 -9.22 -10.55
CA THR A 72 14.57 -9.00 -9.11
C THR A 72 15.51 -7.85 -8.74
N LEU A 73 16.67 -7.77 -9.38
CA LEU A 73 17.60 -6.64 -9.22
C LEU A 73 16.97 -5.31 -9.67
N GLY A 74 16.25 -5.31 -10.80
CA GLY A 74 15.52 -4.13 -11.27
C GLY A 74 14.43 -3.68 -10.29
N PHE A 75 13.66 -4.62 -9.74
CA PHE A 75 12.68 -4.33 -8.69
C PHE A 75 13.32 -3.70 -7.46
N ILE A 76 14.45 -4.25 -6.99
CA ILE A 76 15.18 -3.73 -5.83
C ILE A 76 15.73 -2.33 -6.10
N ALA A 77 16.27 -2.07 -7.29
CA ALA A 77 16.75 -0.74 -7.67
C ALA A 77 15.62 0.30 -7.60
N VAL A 78 14.45 -0.01 -8.17
CA VAL A 78 13.26 0.87 -8.08
C VAL A 78 12.81 1.04 -6.63
N TRP A 79 12.81 -0.04 -5.85
CA TRP A 79 12.45 0.01 -4.43
C TRP A 79 13.39 0.87 -3.60
N ILE A 80 14.72 0.80 -3.83
CA ILE A 80 15.71 1.65 -3.16
C ILE A 80 15.46 3.11 -3.50
N LEU A 81 15.35 3.45 -4.79
CA LEU A 81 15.13 4.84 -5.23
C LEU A 81 13.83 5.42 -4.65
N TRP A 82 12.74 4.64 -4.71
CA TRP A 82 11.45 5.03 -4.16
C TRP A 82 11.51 5.17 -2.63
N SER A 83 12.20 4.26 -1.93
CA SER A 83 12.34 4.28 -0.47
C SER A 83 13.22 5.43 0.01
N LEU A 84 14.30 5.76 -0.72
CA LEU A 84 15.14 6.92 -0.41
C LEU A 84 14.34 8.23 -0.52
N ARG A 85 13.60 8.40 -1.62
CA ARG A 85 12.76 9.59 -1.82
C ARG A 85 11.66 9.68 -0.76
N THR A 86 10.98 8.57 -0.48
CA THR A 86 9.91 8.52 0.52
C THR A 86 10.45 8.74 1.93
N GLY A 87 11.62 8.18 2.26
CA GLY A 87 12.30 8.37 3.53
C GLY A 87 12.70 9.82 3.77
N PHE A 88 13.21 10.51 2.74
CA PHE A 88 13.48 11.95 2.79
C PHE A 88 12.21 12.76 3.08
N LEU A 89 11.10 12.44 2.39
CA LEU A 89 9.82 13.13 2.61
C LEU A 89 9.22 12.84 3.99
N MET A 90 9.38 11.61 4.49
CA MET A 90 9.01 11.25 5.86
C MET A 90 9.81 12.04 6.89
N HIS A 91 11.12 12.20 6.68
CA HIS A 91 11.96 13.02 7.55
C HIS A 91 11.47 14.48 7.59
N LEU A 92 11.14 15.06 6.44
CA LEU A 92 10.51 16.39 6.36
C LEU A 92 9.17 16.43 7.12
N ALA A 93 8.31 15.42 6.94
CA ALA A 93 7.01 15.33 7.62
C ALA A 93 7.12 15.18 9.15
N LEU A 94 8.26 14.69 9.64
CA LEU A 94 8.55 14.50 11.07
C LEU A 94 9.25 15.72 11.71
N ALA A 95 9.73 16.67 10.91
CA ALA A 95 10.45 17.83 11.39
C ALA A 95 9.56 18.73 12.27
N LYS A 96 10.17 19.31 13.32
CA LYS A 96 9.56 20.30 14.22
C LYS A 96 10.50 21.51 14.33
N PRO A 97 10.08 22.72 13.94
CA PRO A 97 8.81 23.07 13.33
C PRO A 97 8.67 22.51 11.90
N LEU A 98 7.43 22.29 11.46
CA LEU A 98 7.16 21.84 10.09
C LEU A 98 7.25 23.03 9.12
N ALA A 99 8.00 22.89 8.04
CA ALA A 99 8.07 23.93 7.02
C ALA A 99 6.73 24.02 6.23
N PRO A 100 6.21 25.22 5.90
CA PRO A 100 4.90 25.39 5.27
C PRO A 100 4.73 24.67 3.93
N THR A 101 5.80 24.51 3.15
CA THR A 101 5.78 23.82 1.84
C THR A 101 5.84 22.30 1.95
N THR A 102 6.11 21.75 3.16
CA THR A 102 6.28 20.30 3.37
C THR A 102 5.02 19.49 3.03
N PRO A 103 3.81 19.86 3.50
CA PRO A 103 2.59 19.11 3.19
C PRO A 103 2.36 18.99 1.69
N GLU A 104 2.61 20.05 0.92
CA GLU A 104 2.44 20.03 -0.53
C GLU A 104 3.39 19.04 -1.21
N LEU A 105 4.67 19.06 -0.84
CA LEU A 105 5.67 18.13 -1.37
C LEU A 105 5.33 16.67 -1.03
N VAL A 106 4.92 16.42 0.21
CA VAL A 106 4.59 15.08 0.72
C VAL A 106 3.33 14.54 0.04
N TYR A 107 2.23 15.31 0.05
CA TYR A 107 0.99 14.90 -0.58
C TYR A 107 1.13 14.78 -2.10
N GLY A 108 1.86 15.69 -2.75
CA GLY A 108 2.14 15.63 -4.18
C GLY A 108 2.88 14.35 -4.59
N TRP A 109 3.89 13.94 -3.82
CA TRP A 109 4.62 12.68 -4.07
C TRP A 109 3.73 11.44 -3.95
N PHE A 110 2.94 11.37 -2.88
CA PHE A 110 2.07 10.20 -2.65
C PHE A 110 0.90 10.15 -3.62
N LEU A 111 0.34 11.29 -4.01
CA LEU A 111 -0.67 11.36 -5.08
C LEU A 111 -0.08 10.91 -6.41
N LYS A 112 1.14 11.36 -6.77
CA LYS A 112 1.83 10.93 -7.98
C LYS A 112 2.09 9.41 -7.99
N THR A 113 2.59 8.89 -6.87
CA THR A 113 2.83 7.45 -6.68
C THR A 113 1.53 6.67 -6.83
N HIS A 114 0.46 7.11 -6.18
CA HIS A 114 -0.86 6.49 -6.28
C HIS A 114 -1.38 6.47 -7.72
N SER A 115 -1.31 7.61 -8.43
CA SER A 115 -1.74 7.70 -9.83
C SER A 115 -0.96 6.76 -10.73
N ILE A 116 0.37 6.70 -10.60
CA ILE A 116 1.21 5.78 -11.38
C ILE A 116 0.79 4.33 -11.13
N CYS A 117 0.62 3.93 -9.86
CA CYS A 117 0.22 2.57 -9.50
C CYS A 117 -1.19 2.22 -10.00
N TYR A 118 -2.12 3.17 -9.92
CA TYR A 118 -3.48 2.97 -10.39
C TYR A 118 -3.53 2.77 -11.92
N TYR A 119 -2.86 3.63 -12.69
CA TYR A 119 -2.83 3.51 -14.15
C TYR A 119 -2.05 2.29 -14.62
N SER A 120 -0.96 1.91 -13.95
CA SER A 120 -0.21 0.69 -14.29
C SER A 120 -0.99 -0.59 -14.00
N ALA A 121 -1.77 -0.63 -12.92
CA ALA A 121 -2.71 -1.72 -12.66
C ALA A 121 -3.84 -1.79 -13.70
N GLY A 122 -4.33 -0.65 -14.19
CA GLY A 122 -5.27 -0.63 -15.31
C GLY A 122 -4.68 -1.15 -16.61
N ALA A 123 -3.49 -0.65 -16.98
CA ALA A 123 -2.77 -1.04 -18.20
C ALA A 123 -2.39 -2.53 -18.23
N THR A 124 -2.18 -3.13 -17.05
CA THR A 124 -1.93 -4.56 -16.88
C THR A 124 -2.98 -5.41 -17.58
N VAL A 125 -4.27 -5.06 -17.51
CA VAL A 125 -5.34 -5.90 -18.08
C VAL A 125 -5.12 -6.07 -19.58
N TYR A 126 -4.80 -4.98 -20.27
CA TYR A 126 -4.52 -5.00 -21.72
C TYR A 126 -3.21 -5.75 -22.03
N ILE A 127 -2.15 -5.46 -21.28
CA ILE A 127 -0.83 -6.09 -21.49
C ILE A 127 -0.86 -7.57 -21.15
N PHE A 128 -1.70 -8.01 -20.22
CA PHE A 128 -1.87 -9.43 -19.89
C PHE A 128 -2.37 -10.24 -21.10
N PHE A 129 -3.28 -9.68 -21.91
CA PHE A 129 -3.75 -10.35 -23.13
C PHE A 129 -2.69 -10.40 -24.24
N LEU A 130 -1.72 -9.48 -24.24
CA LEU A 130 -0.64 -9.46 -25.24
C LEU A 130 0.57 -10.29 -24.80
N VAL A 131 1.05 -10.06 -23.57
CA VAL A 131 2.23 -10.69 -22.98
C VAL A 131 1.93 -10.97 -21.49
N PRO A 132 1.39 -12.17 -21.16
CA PRO A 132 0.92 -12.48 -19.82
C PRO A 132 1.98 -12.26 -18.73
N GLY A 133 3.23 -12.67 -18.98
CA GLY A 133 4.33 -12.53 -18.02
C GLY A 133 4.63 -11.07 -17.66
N LEU A 134 4.61 -10.16 -18.64
CA LEU A 134 4.82 -8.74 -18.40
C LEU A 134 3.63 -8.12 -17.68
N GLY A 135 2.40 -8.52 -18.03
CA GLY A 135 1.19 -8.08 -17.35
C GLY A 135 1.24 -8.41 -15.85
N ILE A 136 1.51 -9.67 -15.50
CA ILE A 136 1.61 -10.11 -14.09
C ILE A 136 2.70 -9.33 -13.35
N LEU A 137 3.87 -9.12 -13.98
CA LEU A 137 4.96 -8.35 -13.37
C LEU A 137 4.55 -6.90 -13.08
N MET A 138 3.92 -6.23 -14.04
CA MET A 138 3.44 -4.86 -13.83
C MET A 138 2.36 -4.80 -12.74
N LEU A 139 1.46 -5.76 -12.69
CA LEU A 139 0.44 -5.85 -11.65
C LEU A 139 1.07 -5.95 -10.27
N PHE A 140 2.08 -6.82 -10.14
CA PHE A 140 2.81 -7.00 -8.90
C PHE A 140 3.47 -5.70 -8.44
N PHE A 141 4.15 -4.97 -9.35
CA PHE A 141 4.74 -3.67 -9.05
C PHE A 141 3.69 -2.64 -8.61
N ALA A 142 2.60 -2.54 -9.36
CA ALA A 142 1.52 -1.61 -9.10
C ALA A 142 0.87 -1.84 -7.73
N LEU A 143 0.62 -3.09 -7.40
CA LEU A 143 0.03 -3.47 -6.12
C LEU A 143 1.02 -3.28 -4.97
N TYR A 144 2.27 -3.71 -5.12
CA TYR A 144 3.29 -3.60 -4.07
C TYR A 144 3.55 -2.13 -3.68
N PHE A 145 3.89 -1.27 -4.64
CA PHE A 145 4.11 0.15 -4.39
C PHE A 145 2.82 0.90 -4.04
N GLY A 146 1.67 0.43 -4.54
CA GLY A 146 0.36 0.97 -4.17
C GLY A 146 0.04 0.75 -2.69
N VAL A 147 0.27 -0.46 -2.16
CA VAL A 147 0.07 -0.75 -0.73
C VAL A 147 1.09 0.01 0.10
N LEU A 148 2.38 -0.10 -0.25
CA LEU A 148 3.45 0.49 0.54
C LEU A 148 3.37 2.02 0.57
N GLY A 149 3.14 2.64 -0.59
CA GLY A 149 2.97 4.09 -0.71
C GLY A 149 1.79 4.59 0.12
N ARG A 150 0.66 3.88 0.10
CA ARG A 150 -0.51 4.25 0.90
C ARG A 150 -0.24 4.22 2.41
N ASP A 151 0.49 3.21 2.90
CA ASP A 151 0.79 3.09 4.34
C ASP A 151 1.77 4.17 4.80
N CYS A 152 2.83 4.44 4.02
CA CYS A 152 3.74 5.56 4.28
C CYS A 152 2.98 6.91 4.30
N ALA A 153 2.02 7.07 3.40
CA ALA A 153 1.29 8.30 3.26
C ALA A 153 0.30 8.54 4.41
N GLU A 154 -0.35 7.50 4.94
CA GLU A 154 -1.16 7.57 6.16
C GLU A 154 -0.32 7.99 7.38
N ILE A 155 0.89 7.43 7.51
CA ILE A 155 1.84 7.79 8.58
C ILE A 155 2.25 9.26 8.45
N CYS A 156 2.66 9.70 7.25
CA CYS A 156 3.06 11.08 7.00
C CYS A 156 1.92 12.06 7.26
N ALA A 157 0.74 11.76 6.74
CA ALA A 157 -0.45 12.57 6.93
C ALA A 157 -0.70 12.74 8.44
N THR A 158 -0.73 11.65 9.21
CA THR A 158 -0.93 11.69 10.66
C THR A 158 0.15 12.50 11.39
N ARG A 159 1.42 12.43 10.98
CA ARG A 159 2.50 13.20 11.61
C ARG A 159 2.39 14.70 11.30
N ILE A 160 2.18 15.07 10.04
CA ILE A 160 1.94 16.46 9.61
C ILE A 160 0.74 17.03 10.38
N SER A 161 -0.32 16.24 10.46
CA SER A 161 -1.56 16.53 11.17
C SER A 161 -1.32 16.92 12.63
N ASN A 162 -0.51 16.13 13.34
CA ASN A 162 -0.23 16.31 14.75
C ASN A 162 0.73 17.49 15.02
N THR A 163 1.58 17.82 14.05
CA THR A 163 2.55 18.92 14.18
C THR A 163 1.93 20.29 13.88
N ILE A 164 1.01 20.37 12.92
CA ILE A 164 0.32 21.63 12.56
C ILE A 164 -0.73 22.00 13.61
N GLY A 165 -1.37 20.99 14.22
CA GLY A 165 -2.31 21.14 15.32
C GLY A 165 -3.72 21.52 14.85
N TYR A 166 -4.61 20.53 14.83
CA TYR A 166 -6.06 20.71 14.57
C TYR A 166 -6.79 21.60 15.57
N THR A 167 -6.11 21.99 16.66
CA THR A 167 -6.68 22.67 17.82
C THR A 167 -6.11 24.07 18.03
N LYS A 168 -5.31 24.59 17.09
CA LYS A 168 -4.63 25.88 17.28
C LYS A 168 -5.55 27.09 17.11
N TYR A 169 -6.71 26.91 16.47
CA TYR A 169 -7.64 27.98 16.16
C TYR A 169 -8.99 27.72 16.85
N GLU A 170 -9.45 28.68 17.65
CA GLU A 170 -10.80 28.65 18.25
C GLU A 170 -11.89 28.97 17.21
N THR A 171 -11.53 29.72 16.17
CA THR A 171 -12.39 30.11 15.04
C THR A 171 -11.71 29.78 13.72
N ALA A 172 -12.50 29.49 12.67
CA ALA A 172 -11.93 29.17 11.36
C ALA A 172 -11.08 30.35 10.85
N PRO A 173 -9.79 30.16 10.53
CA PRO A 173 -8.95 31.27 10.10
C PRO A 173 -9.37 31.76 8.72
N GLU A 174 -9.55 33.08 8.59
CA GLU A 174 -9.92 33.71 7.32
C GLU A 174 -8.74 33.67 6.36
N ASN A 175 -9.00 33.30 5.09
CA ASN A 175 -8.02 33.20 4.01
C ASN A 175 -6.75 32.37 4.32
N ILE A 176 -6.76 31.47 5.31
CA ILE A 176 -5.63 30.60 5.64
C ILE A 176 -6.09 29.15 5.68
N CYS A 177 -5.36 28.26 5.01
CA CYS A 177 -5.65 26.84 5.06
C CYS A 177 -5.18 26.24 6.40
N ALA A 178 -6.10 25.72 7.22
CA ALA A 178 -5.78 25.12 8.52
C ALA A 178 -4.88 23.85 8.44
N LEU A 179 -4.66 23.29 7.23
CA LEU A 179 -3.83 22.10 7.02
C LEU A 179 -2.38 22.40 6.61
N CYS A 180 -2.08 23.59 6.07
CA CYS A 180 -0.71 23.96 5.68
C CYS A 180 -0.27 25.31 6.25
N ASN A 181 -1.20 26.06 6.86
CA ASN A 181 -0.99 27.40 7.41
C ASN A 181 -0.45 28.40 6.37
N ILE A 182 -0.91 28.28 5.13
CA ILE A 182 -0.61 29.18 4.00
C ILE A 182 -1.92 29.83 3.54
N GLU A 183 -1.83 31.02 2.95
CA GLU A 183 -2.97 31.75 2.38
C GLU A 183 -3.72 30.90 1.33
N LEU A 184 -5.06 30.92 1.38
CA LEU A 184 -5.93 30.17 0.46
C LEU A 184 -5.88 30.76 -0.94
N ARG A 185 -6.08 32.08 -1.04
CA ARG A 185 -5.82 32.86 -2.25
C ARG A 185 -4.49 33.56 -2.06
N GLN A 186 -3.48 33.16 -2.82
CA GLN A 186 -2.22 33.89 -2.83
C GLN A 186 -2.50 35.32 -3.31
N THR A 187 -2.26 36.28 -2.45
CA THR A 187 -2.39 37.72 -2.75
C THR A 187 -1.35 38.22 -3.78
N LEU A 188 -0.59 37.32 -4.41
CA LEU A 188 0.52 37.61 -5.31
C LEU A 188 0.06 38.13 -6.69
N GLU A 189 -1.19 37.87 -7.08
CA GLU A 189 -1.78 38.37 -8.34
C GLU A 189 -1.88 39.91 -8.39
N LEU A 190 -1.84 40.60 -7.23
CA LEU A 190 -1.94 42.07 -7.17
C LEU A 190 -0.60 42.81 -7.37
N MET A 191 0.55 42.12 -7.39
CA MET A 191 1.86 42.79 -7.51
C MET A 191 2.60 42.58 -8.84
N LEU A 192 2.25 41.56 -9.64
CA LEU A 192 3.07 41.19 -10.79
C LEU A 192 2.38 41.15 -12.16
N GLY A 193 1.09 41.47 -12.28
CA GLY A 193 0.47 41.82 -13.58
C GLY A 193 0.64 40.85 -14.75
N GLU A 194 1.11 39.62 -14.52
CA GLU A 194 1.28 38.58 -15.52
C GLU A 194 0.31 37.45 -15.18
N THR A 195 -0.86 37.52 -15.80
CA THR A 195 -1.84 36.43 -15.78
C THR A 195 -1.38 35.35 -16.75
N THR A 196 -0.70 34.31 -16.25
CA THR A 196 -0.82 33.01 -16.91
C THR A 196 -2.19 32.46 -16.53
N GLU A 197 -3.12 32.46 -17.48
CA GLU A 197 -4.55 32.13 -17.33
C GLU A 197 -4.87 30.69 -16.83
N ASP A 198 -3.91 29.93 -16.32
CA ASP A 198 -4.03 28.47 -16.11
C ASP A 198 -3.79 27.98 -14.67
N GLU A 199 -3.49 28.87 -13.71
CA GLU A 199 -3.33 28.50 -12.29
C GLU A 199 -4.39 29.17 -11.41
N GLN A 200 -5.65 28.75 -11.58
CA GLN A 200 -6.67 29.07 -10.58
C GLN A 200 -6.21 28.54 -9.20
N PRO A 201 -6.35 29.33 -8.12
CA PRO A 201 -6.04 28.85 -6.79
C PRO A 201 -6.97 27.67 -6.48
N ASN A 202 -6.41 26.47 -6.49
CA ASN A 202 -7.12 25.22 -6.24
C ASN A 202 -7.59 25.18 -4.78
N VAL A 203 -8.67 25.90 -4.47
CA VAL A 203 -9.33 25.97 -3.16
C VAL A 203 -10.66 25.25 -3.25
N ILE A 204 -10.92 24.36 -2.29
CA ILE A 204 -12.18 23.62 -2.18
C ILE A 204 -12.88 24.06 -0.90
N GLN A 205 -14.14 24.47 -1.05
CA GLN A 205 -15.05 24.69 0.05
C GLN A 205 -15.82 23.39 0.36
N LEU A 206 -15.81 22.98 1.62
CA LEU A 206 -16.57 21.82 2.10
C LEU A 206 -18.03 22.20 2.42
N GLN A 207 -18.90 21.21 2.65
CA GLN A 207 -20.30 21.43 3.06
C GLN A 207 -20.41 22.19 4.40
N CYS A 208 -19.45 21.96 5.31
CA CYS A 208 -19.28 22.69 6.55
C CYS A 208 -18.78 24.14 6.38
N LYS A 209 -18.68 24.63 5.13
CA LYS A 209 -18.21 25.97 4.72
C LYS A 209 -16.72 26.26 4.95
N HIS A 210 -15.96 25.36 5.56
CA HIS A 210 -14.51 25.49 5.69
C HIS A 210 -13.79 25.31 4.34
N GLU A 211 -12.81 26.17 4.08
CA GLU A 211 -12.03 26.21 2.85
C GLU A 211 -10.61 25.66 3.06
N PHE A 212 -10.13 24.88 2.09
CA PHE A 212 -8.79 24.29 2.12
C PHE A 212 -8.20 24.29 0.71
N HIS A 213 -6.87 24.27 0.59
CA HIS A 213 -6.26 23.91 -0.69
C HIS A 213 -6.67 22.49 -1.08
N GLU A 214 -7.03 22.29 -2.35
CA GLU A 214 -7.41 21.02 -2.95
C GLU A 214 -6.40 19.92 -2.64
N LYS A 215 -5.11 20.20 -2.80
CA LYS A 215 -4.02 19.26 -2.51
C LYS A 215 -4.00 18.86 -1.03
N CYS A 216 -4.22 19.82 -0.12
CA CYS A 216 -4.23 19.60 1.32
C CYS A 216 -5.44 18.76 1.75
N ILE A 217 -6.65 19.10 1.31
CA ILE A 217 -7.86 18.36 1.69
C ILE A 217 -7.92 16.97 1.04
N ARG A 218 -7.40 16.81 -0.18
CA ARG A 218 -7.20 15.49 -0.81
C ARG A 218 -6.16 14.68 -0.05
N GLY A 219 -5.05 15.30 0.35
CA GLY A 219 -4.07 14.69 1.23
C GLY A 219 -4.70 14.22 2.55
N TRP A 220 -5.55 15.03 3.17
CA TRP A 220 -6.22 14.66 4.40
C TRP A 220 -7.19 13.48 4.24
N THR A 221 -8.08 13.58 3.24
CA THR A 221 -9.18 12.62 3.06
C THR A 221 -8.75 11.33 2.37
N ILE A 222 -8.04 11.44 1.25
CA ILE A 222 -7.62 10.30 0.43
C ILE A 222 -6.40 9.65 1.05
N VAL A 223 -5.39 10.45 1.37
CA VAL A 223 -4.07 9.95 1.79
C VAL A 223 -4.07 9.62 3.30
N GLY A 224 -4.62 10.51 4.13
CA GLY A 224 -4.73 10.34 5.59
C GLY A 224 -5.88 9.45 6.05
N LYS A 225 -6.76 9.00 5.15
CA LYS A 225 -7.97 8.21 5.44
C LYS A 225 -8.89 8.87 6.49
N LYS A 226 -8.96 10.19 6.48
CA LYS A 226 -9.81 10.96 7.40
C LYS A 226 -11.03 11.45 6.63
N ASP A 227 -12.20 10.87 6.89
CA ASP A 227 -13.47 11.25 6.26
C ASP A 227 -14.19 12.39 7.02
N ILE A 228 -13.44 13.24 7.72
CA ILE A 228 -13.94 14.29 8.59
C ILE A 228 -13.26 15.63 8.27
N CYS A 229 -13.95 16.74 8.49
CA CYS A 229 -13.36 18.06 8.36
C CYS A 229 -12.24 18.22 9.39
N PRO A 230 -11.05 18.68 9.00
CA PRO A 230 -9.98 19.06 9.93
C PRO A 230 -10.43 19.96 11.08
N PHE A 231 -11.36 20.87 10.82
CA PHE A 231 -11.73 21.92 11.76
C PHE A 231 -12.96 21.55 12.61
N CYS A 232 -14.11 21.31 11.99
CA CYS A 232 -15.37 21.05 12.71
C CYS A 232 -15.70 19.56 12.92
N PHE A 233 -14.86 18.65 12.44
CA PHE A 233 -15.06 17.20 12.52
C PHE A 233 -16.35 16.67 11.85
N GLU A 234 -17.03 17.51 11.05
CA GLU A 234 -18.17 17.08 10.25
C GLU A 234 -17.72 16.13 9.14
N LYS A 235 -18.52 15.10 8.85
CA LYS A 235 -18.18 14.14 7.80
C LYS A 235 -18.07 14.82 6.44
N VAL A 236 -16.96 14.59 5.76
CA VAL A 236 -16.71 15.13 4.43
C VAL A 236 -17.14 14.12 3.39
N ASP A 237 -17.97 14.55 2.45
CA ASP A 237 -18.28 13.72 1.30
C ASP A 237 -17.07 13.62 0.37
N MET A 238 -16.27 12.55 0.53
CA MET A 238 -15.05 12.28 -0.26
C MET A 238 -15.30 12.26 -1.78
N ARG A 239 -16.56 12.14 -2.16
CA ARG A 239 -17.05 12.15 -3.53
C ARG A 239 -16.77 13.45 -4.28
N ILE A 240 -16.77 14.58 -3.59
CA ILE A 240 -16.53 15.92 -4.16
C ILE A 240 -15.04 16.12 -4.45
N LEU A 241 -14.17 15.35 -3.79
CA LEU A 241 -12.72 15.51 -3.84
C LEU A 241 -12.03 14.68 -4.93
N ILE A 242 -12.75 13.77 -5.59
CA ILE A 242 -12.20 12.94 -6.68
C ILE A 242 -12.54 13.64 -8.01
N PRO A 243 -11.54 13.99 -8.84
CA PRO A 243 -11.82 14.61 -10.14
C PRO A 243 -12.66 13.68 -11.01
N ASP A 244 -13.71 14.22 -11.63
CA ASP A 244 -14.51 13.50 -12.62
C ASP A 244 -13.71 13.36 -13.92
N SER A 245 -13.03 12.21 -14.09
CA SER A 245 -12.48 11.83 -15.39
C SER A 245 -13.04 10.46 -15.81
N PRO A 246 -13.25 10.22 -17.12
CA PRO A 246 -13.81 8.95 -17.63
C PRO A 246 -13.02 7.71 -17.18
N TRP A 247 -11.72 7.90 -16.91
CA TRP A 247 -10.76 6.86 -16.51
C TRP A 247 -10.49 6.83 -14.99
N ASN A 248 -10.89 7.87 -14.26
CA ASN A 248 -10.90 7.95 -12.79
C ASN A 248 -12.31 7.82 -12.25
N SER A 249 -13.06 6.81 -12.73
CA SER A 249 -14.38 6.55 -12.17
C SER A 249 -14.28 6.35 -10.65
N LYS A 250 -15.03 7.17 -9.92
CA LYS A 250 -15.20 7.17 -8.46
C LYS A 250 -15.41 5.78 -7.84
N ARG A 251 -16.04 4.86 -8.57
CA ARG A 251 -16.22 3.47 -8.15
C ARG A 251 -14.92 2.67 -8.23
N LEU A 252 -14.12 2.92 -9.27
CA LEU A 252 -12.88 2.23 -9.54
C LEU A 252 -11.76 2.66 -8.57
N SER A 253 -11.70 3.94 -8.20
CA SER A 253 -10.77 4.42 -7.17
C SER A 253 -11.10 3.85 -5.78
N LEU A 254 -12.38 3.78 -5.40
CA LEU A 254 -12.79 3.14 -4.14
C LEU A 254 -12.52 1.62 -4.15
N LEU A 255 -12.75 0.94 -5.28
CA LEU A 255 -12.41 -0.47 -5.44
C LEU A 255 -10.91 -0.71 -5.30
N TRP A 256 -10.08 0.12 -5.93
CA TRP A 256 -8.63 0.09 -5.82
C TRP A 256 -8.18 0.22 -4.36
N VAL A 257 -8.74 1.18 -3.63
CA VAL A 257 -8.46 1.39 -2.21
C VAL A 257 -8.87 0.16 -1.37
N LYS A 258 -10.00 -0.49 -1.66
CA LYS A 258 -10.39 -1.74 -0.97
C LYS A 258 -9.46 -2.91 -1.32
N LEU A 259 -9.12 -3.04 -2.60
CA LEU A 259 -8.22 -4.07 -3.13
C LEU A 259 -6.85 -4.00 -2.45
N LEU A 260 -6.23 -2.81 -2.38
CA LEU A 260 -4.96 -2.61 -1.68
C LEU A 260 -5.02 -3.04 -0.21
N GLY A 261 -6.17 -2.84 0.44
CA GLY A 261 -6.40 -3.31 1.81
C GLY A 261 -6.33 -4.83 1.94
N LEU A 262 -6.98 -5.56 1.03
CA LEU A 262 -6.95 -7.02 0.97
C LEU A 262 -5.57 -7.56 0.61
N ILE A 263 -4.95 -6.97 -0.42
CA ILE A 263 -3.66 -7.37 -0.94
C ILE A 263 -2.54 -7.21 0.10
N ARG A 264 -2.64 -6.22 1.00
CA ARG A 264 -1.71 -6.09 2.13
C ARG A 264 -1.62 -7.38 2.94
N PHE A 265 -2.76 -7.98 3.28
CA PHE A 265 -2.79 -9.23 4.04
C PHE A 265 -2.28 -10.41 3.20
N LEU A 266 -2.69 -10.47 1.94
CA LEU A 266 -2.32 -11.55 1.02
C LEU A 266 -0.81 -11.61 0.76
N LEU A 267 -0.16 -10.46 0.50
CA LEU A 267 1.27 -10.40 0.18
C LEU A 267 2.16 -10.68 1.38
N VAL A 268 1.78 -10.22 2.57
CA VAL A 268 2.63 -10.33 3.77
C VAL A 268 2.45 -11.68 4.45
N TRP A 269 1.21 -12.05 4.75
CA TRP A 269 0.96 -13.18 5.65
C TRP A 269 1.00 -14.52 4.93
N ASN A 270 0.46 -14.65 3.70
CA ASN A 270 0.44 -15.95 3.03
C ASN A 270 1.84 -16.58 2.85
N PRO A 271 2.87 -15.86 2.36
CA PRO A 271 4.21 -16.43 2.27
C PRO A 271 4.80 -16.85 3.63
N LEU A 272 4.49 -16.10 4.70
CA LEU A 272 4.94 -16.45 6.05
C LEU A 272 4.23 -17.69 6.60
N VAL A 273 2.91 -17.81 6.37
CA VAL A 273 2.13 -18.98 6.77
C VAL A 273 2.62 -20.22 6.01
N THR A 274 2.82 -20.14 4.70
CA THR A 274 3.29 -21.29 3.92
C THR A 274 4.73 -21.69 4.30
N TYR A 275 5.63 -20.73 4.48
CA TYR A 275 7.00 -20.99 4.88
C TYR A 275 7.08 -21.62 6.30
N SER A 276 6.30 -21.11 7.25
CA SER A 276 6.22 -21.71 8.60
C SER A 276 5.63 -23.12 8.58
N ALA A 277 4.60 -23.36 7.76
CA ALA A 277 4.02 -24.68 7.57
C ALA A 277 5.06 -25.67 7.01
N MET A 278 5.88 -25.25 6.05
CA MET A 278 6.96 -26.07 5.49
C MET A 278 8.04 -26.42 6.51
N ILE A 279 8.47 -25.44 7.33
CA ILE A 279 9.42 -25.70 8.41
C ILE A 279 8.84 -26.74 9.36
N LEU A 280 7.57 -26.60 9.72
CA LEU A 280 6.93 -27.48 10.67
C LEU A 280 6.78 -28.91 10.12
N LEU A 281 6.40 -29.08 8.85
CA LEU A 281 6.40 -30.38 8.18
C LEU A 281 7.79 -31.05 8.20
N LYS A 282 8.86 -30.27 7.96
CA LYS A 282 10.24 -30.78 8.04
C LYS A 282 10.63 -31.21 9.45
N LEU A 283 10.25 -30.44 10.48
CA LEU A 283 10.55 -30.75 11.88
C LEU A 283 9.87 -32.05 12.34
N PHE A 284 8.61 -32.25 11.95
CA PHE A 284 7.86 -33.47 12.29
C PHE A 284 8.17 -34.67 11.38
N HIS A 285 9.18 -34.58 10.51
CA HIS A 285 9.60 -35.65 9.58
C HIS A 285 8.46 -36.16 8.68
N PHE A 286 7.52 -35.28 8.32
CA PHE A 286 6.49 -35.59 7.34
C PHE A 286 7.09 -35.71 5.93
N ALA A 287 6.46 -36.50 5.07
CA ALA A 287 6.90 -36.67 3.69
C ALA A 287 6.83 -35.32 2.94
N PRO A 288 7.83 -34.96 2.14
CA PRO A 288 7.81 -33.72 1.39
C PRO A 288 6.66 -33.74 0.37
N LEU A 289 5.82 -32.70 0.38
CA LEU A 289 4.78 -32.52 -0.62
C LEU A 289 5.43 -32.37 -2.02
N ARG A 290 5.20 -33.34 -2.90
CA ARG A 290 5.70 -33.35 -4.28
C ARG A 290 4.56 -33.39 -5.28
N ASP A 291 4.76 -32.74 -6.42
CA ASP A 291 3.87 -32.82 -7.56
C ASP A 291 4.01 -34.17 -8.27
N GLN A 292 3.15 -34.44 -9.26
CA GLN A 292 3.20 -35.67 -10.07
C GLN A 292 4.52 -35.84 -10.85
N SER A 293 5.33 -34.79 -10.96
CA SER A 293 6.66 -34.80 -11.59
C SER A 293 7.80 -35.03 -10.57
N GLY A 294 7.48 -35.19 -9.29
CA GLY A 294 8.43 -35.42 -8.20
C GLY A 294 9.17 -34.16 -7.75
N LYS A 295 8.77 -32.97 -8.23
CA LYS A 295 9.30 -31.69 -7.77
C LYS A 295 8.58 -31.25 -6.50
N PRO A 296 9.25 -30.54 -5.57
CA PRO A 296 8.55 -29.90 -4.47
C PRO A 296 7.47 -28.96 -5.05
N VAL A 297 6.26 -28.99 -4.49
CA VAL A 297 5.12 -28.28 -5.08
C VAL A 297 5.33 -26.75 -5.09
N PHE A 298 6.27 -26.21 -4.29
CA PHE A 298 6.59 -24.77 -4.21
C PHE A 298 8.05 -24.49 -3.79
#